data_AF-A0AAD9H4T4-F1
#
_entry.id   AF-A0AAD9H4T4-F1
#
_cell.length_a   1.000
_cell.length_b   1.000
_cell.length_c   1.000
_cell.angle_alpha   90.00
_cell.angle_beta   90.00
_cell.angle_gamma   90.00
#
_symmetry.space_group_name_H-M   'P 1'
#
loop_
_entity.id
_entity.type
_entity.pdbx_description
1 polymer ?
#
loop_
_entity_poly.entity_id
_entity_poly.type
_entity_poly.pdbx_seq_one_letter_code
_entity_poly.pdbx_strand_id
1 'polypeptide(L)'
;MSLAAVLFPTKRRRPLWLYLVPPVLGLLLLAHIHSFHIPSTLLPYNANFPTHNDGQDHSSAASHLESVPVQVFWKSLQTALHAAEPALPFPLRVTVGPPLSADELDSSPSSKAITNDAPRRNLIALDDASLESLTARHAAFVSAVRSTLSEKLPYWKGTRGVVMTAGGGYLGTALTSILMLRRSGSRLPVHLFLDTRAERAAAAGFCDGILRRMAVECLVVEDLLLASNTDAAAIRHYQYKVLSILLSPFQQTLYLDSDAWPIHDPEPLFTSEPFASHGLVTWPDFWLETTSPSYYRIANSTLPPPRPLTRRSSESGILLYDKATHADDLLLATYYNWFGPDCFYPLLSQGAPGEGDKETFLHAAAALARPFWDVRTPVTVLGRWINGSFETATMRQADPAEDFRLFNATAARDHAREDPDESRRRAAKTFFIHHNLFKLDVGAVGAASDPMFRLDEEGRAGRLGFDVERRMWDVVLAAKACGLASQVPASGSNDADDADANEDGCGRLVRWYEAVFGEAPPLRSGSASAAWR
;
A
#
# COMPACT_ATOMS: atom_id res chain seq x y z
N MET A 1 -3.19 -3.11 27.20
CA MET A 1 -3.01 -1.75 26.65
C MET A 1 -3.76 -1.71 25.33
N SER A 2 -4.55 -0.66 25.06
CA SER A 2 -5.21 -0.51 23.75
C SER A 2 -4.16 -0.45 22.64
N LEU A 3 -4.46 -1.01 21.47
CA LEU A 3 -3.60 -0.95 20.29
C LEU A 3 -3.28 0.50 19.90
N ALA A 4 -4.23 1.42 20.11
CA ALA A 4 -4.03 2.85 19.92
C ALA A 4 -2.93 3.43 20.82
N ALA A 5 -2.78 2.94 22.06
CA ALA A 5 -1.73 3.39 22.98
C ALA A 5 -0.34 2.86 22.61
N VAL A 6 -0.26 1.74 21.89
CA VAL A 6 0.99 1.17 21.37
C VAL A 6 1.41 1.87 20.07
N LEU A 7 0.45 2.14 19.17
CA LEU A 7 0.70 2.86 17.93
C LEU A 7 0.94 4.37 18.14
N PHE A 8 0.34 4.95 19.18
CA PHE A 8 0.46 6.36 19.54
C PHE A 8 0.70 6.55 21.05
N PRO A 9 1.93 6.33 21.55
CA PRO A 9 2.23 6.55 22.96
C PRO A 9 1.97 8.02 23.35
N THR A 10 1.22 8.23 24.42
CA THR A 10 0.88 9.56 24.93
C THR A 10 2.15 10.31 25.35
N LYS A 11 2.40 11.46 24.70
CA LYS A 11 3.51 12.43 24.91
C LYS A 11 4.88 12.06 24.33
N ARG A 12 5.06 12.33 23.04
CA ARG A 12 6.20 13.13 22.53
C ARG A 12 5.68 13.99 21.38
N ARG A 13 5.58 15.31 21.58
CA ARG A 13 5.41 16.27 20.48
C ARG A 13 6.63 16.09 19.57
N ARG A 14 6.48 15.37 18.45
CA ARG A 14 7.50 15.37 17.40
C ARG A 14 7.51 16.78 16.82
N PRO A 15 8.65 17.46 16.76
CA PRO A 15 8.69 18.84 16.32
C PRO A 15 8.35 18.93 14.83
N LEU A 16 7.56 19.94 14.44
CA LEU A 16 7.00 20.13 13.10
C LEU A 16 8.04 20.19 11.96
N TRP A 17 9.33 20.37 12.25
CA TRP A 17 10.38 20.44 11.24
C TRP A 17 10.68 19.09 10.54
N LEU A 18 10.25 17.96 11.12
CA LEU A 18 10.29 16.65 10.45
C LEU A 18 9.30 16.54 9.26
N TYR A 19 8.33 17.46 9.17
CA TYR A 19 7.35 17.53 8.08
C TYR A 19 7.60 18.71 7.11
N LEU A 20 8.65 19.51 7.33
CA LEU A 20 8.92 20.75 6.60
C LEU A 20 10.28 20.76 5.88
N VAL A 21 10.68 19.63 5.30
CA VAL A 21 11.75 19.63 4.29
C VAL A 21 11.34 18.90 3.01
N PRO A 22 10.56 19.53 2.13
CA PRO A 22 10.61 19.25 0.68
C PRO A 22 11.04 20.53 -0.08
N PRO A 23 11.63 20.53 -1.29
CA PRO A 23 11.98 19.45 -2.22
C PRO A 23 13.40 19.61 -2.86
N VAL A 24 14.40 20.11 -2.12
CA VAL A 24 15.71 20.47 -2.72
C VAL A 24 16.69 19.28 -2.81
N LEU A 25 16.51 18.23 -2.01
CA LEU A 25 17.39 17.05 -1.99
C LEU A 25 17.04 15.96 -3.03
N GLY A 26 15.89 16.06 -3.71
CA GLY A 26 15.47 15.07 -4.71
C GLY A 26 16.38 14.99 -5.95
N LEU A 27 17.08 16.08 -6.28
CA LEU A 27 17.99 16.15 -7.43
C LEU A 27 19.38 15.54 -7.17
N LEU A 28 19.85 15.52 -5.92
CA LEU A 28 21.14 14.90 -5.56
C LEU A 28 21.05 13.38 -5.39
N LEU A 29 19.86 12.85 -5.08
CA LEU A 29 19.60 11.41 -4.98
C LEU A 29 19.77 10.69 -6.33
N LEU A 30 19.47 11.34 -7.45
CA LEU A 30 19.56 10.77 -8.80
C LEU A 30 21.00 10.52 -9.26
N ALA A 31 21.99 11.24 -8.71
CA ALA A 31 23.40 11.06 -9.04
C ALA A 31 24.00 9.77 -8.45
N HIS A 32 23.48 9.27 -7.32
CA HIS A 32 23.95 8.03 -6.69
C HIS A 32 23.32 6.74 -7.23
N ILE A 33 22.32 6.85 -8.11
CA ILE A 33 21.61 5.69 -8.67
C ILE A 33 22.48 4.90 -9.68
N HIS A 34 23.56 5.49 -10.19
CA HIS A 34 24.40 4.84 -11.21
C HIS A 34 25.25 3.66 -10.68
N SER A 35 25.29 3.42 -9.37
CA SER A 35 26.19 2.43 -8.75
C SER A 35 25.50 1.19 -8.16
N PHE A 36 24.20 0.98 -8.39
CA PHE A 36 23.54 -0.22 -7.86
C PHE A 36 23.96 -1.49 -8.59
N HIS A 37 24.52 -2.44 -7.84
CA HIS A 37 24.80 -3.79 -8.32
C HIS A 37 23.59 -4.67 -8.01
N ILE A 38 22.79 -5.02 -9.03
CA ILE A 38 21.67 -5.94 -8.85
C ILE A 38 22.20 -7.38 -8.94
N PRO A 39 22.09 -8.20 -7.88
CA PRO A 39 22.48 -9.60 -7.94
C PRO A 39 21.77 -10.32 -9.08
N SER A 40 22.48 -11.17 -9.82
CA SER A 40 21.91 -11.96 -10.92
C SER A 40 20.74 -12.85 -10.46
N THR A 41 20.74 -13.27 -9.19
CA THR A 41 19.65 -14.04 -8.57
C THR A 41 18.34 -13.26 -8.41
N LEU A 42 18.39 -11.92 -8.41
CA LEU A 42 17.21 -11.05 -8.32
C LEU A 42 16.75 -10.56 -9.69
N LEU A 43 17.51 -10.85 -10.75
CA LEU A 43 17.06 -10.62 -12.10
C LEU A 43 16.11 -11.76 -12.51
N PRO A 44 14.92 -11.45 -13.06
CA PRO A 44 13.96 -12.47 -13.44
C PRO A 44 14.48 -13.41 -14.55
N TYR A 45 15.58 -13.04 -15.23
CA TYR A 45 16.18 -13.79 -16.32
C TYR A 45 17.72 -13.71 -16.31
N ASN A 46 18.39 -14.88 -16.39
CA ASN A 46 19.82 -14.95 -16.72
C ASN A 46 20.02 -14.36 -18.13
N ALA A 47 21.05 -13.53 -18.28
CA ALA A 47 21.43 -12.85 -19.52
C ALA A 47 21.68 -13.87 -20.65
N ASN A 48 20.63 -14.23 -21.39
CA ASN A 48 20.61 -14.84 -22.73
C ASN A 48 19.16 -15.17 -23.12
N PHE A 49 18.27 -14.17 -23.04
CA PHE A 49 17.15 -14.14 -23.98
C PHE A 49 17.61 -13.34 -25.19
N PRO A 50 17.33 -13.79 -26.42
CA PRO A 50 17.37 -12.87 -27.55
C PRO A 50 16.49 -11.68 -27.15
N THR A 51 16.89 -10.46 -27.55
CA THR A 51 15.91 -9.40 -27.82
C THR A 51 14.66 -10.10 -28.32
N HIS A 52 13.53 -9.95 -27.62
CA HIS A 52 12.25 -10.46 -28.09
C HIS A 52 12.25 -10.24 -29.60
N ASN A 53 12.28 -11.31 -30.39
CA ASN A 53 12.27 -11.19 -31.83
C ASN A 53 11.01 -10.35 -32.12
N ASP A 54 11.23 -9.15 -32.65
CA ASP A 54 10.23 -8.17 -33.09
C ASP A 54 9.34 -8.79 -34.17
N GLY A 55 8.49 -9.72 -33.77
CA GLY A 55 7.65 -10.52 -34.66
C GLY A 55 6.29 -10.89 -34.06
N GLN A 56 6.03 -10.52 -32.79
CA GLN A 56 4.69 -10.42 -32.22
C GLN A 56 4.57 -9.04 -31.58
N ASP A 57 3.73 -8.21 -32.20
CA ASP A 57 3.36 -6.85 -31.85
C ASP A 57 2.70 -6.78 -30.46
N HIS A 58 3.46 -7.02 -29.39
CA HIS A 58 3.03 -6.73 -28.04
C HIS A 58 3.32 -5.26 -27.75
N SER A 59 2.28 -4.43 -27.86
CA SER A 59 2.27 -3.04 -27.44
C SER A 59 2.85 -2.91 -26.02
N SER A 60 3.79 -1.99 -25.80
CA SER A 60 4.22 -1.62 -24.44
C SER A 60 3.06 -1.05 -23.65
N ALA A 61 3.11 -1.09 -22.32
CA ALA A 61 2.05 -0.49 -21.52
C ALA A 61 1.96 1.03 -21.77
N ALA A 62 3.07 1.71 -22.05
CA ALA A 62 3.06 3.10 -22.51
C ALA A 62 2.25 3.28 -23.81
N SER A 63 2.49 2.43 -24.83
CA SER A 63 1.73 2.51 -26.09
C SER A 63 0.25 2.12 -25.91
N HIS A 64 -0.07 1.27 -24.93
CA HIS A 64 -1.45 1.01 -24.54
C HIS A 64 -2.12 2.27 -23.99
N LEU A 65 -1.47 3.00 -23.08
CA LEU A 65 -2.00 4.26 -22.55
C LEU A 65 -2.29 5.29 -23.66
N GLU A 66 -1.42 5.37 -24.67
CA GLU A 66 -1.57 6.27 -25.82
C GLU A 66 -2.57 5.75 -26.87
N SER A 67 -3.05 4.51 -26.75
CA SER A 67 -3.91 3.90 -27.76
C SER A 67 -5.29 4.55 -27.87
N VAL A 68 -5.84 4.61 -29.08
CA VAL A 68 -7.17 5.19 -29.35
C VAL A 68 -8.27 4.62 -28.44
N PRO A 69 -8.35 3.30 -28.18
CA PRO A 69 -9.35 2.76 -27.25
C PRO A 69 -9.26 3.33 -25.83
N VAL A 70 -8.04 3.48 -25.29
CA VAL A 70 -7.82 4.06 -23.95
C VAL A 70 -8.22 5.52 -23.93
N GLN A 71 -7.84 6.29 -24.93
CA GLN A 71 -8.16 7.71 -25.01
C GLN A 71 -9.68 7.96 -25.15
N VAL A 72 -10.37 7.14 -25.94
CA VAL A 72 -11.84 7.20 -26.08
C VAL A 72 -12.54 6.80 -24.78
N PHE A 73 -12.07 5.73 -24.12
CA PHE A 73 -12.60 5.31 -22.83
C PHE A 73 -12.42 6.41 -21.78
N TRP A 74 -11.22 6.98 -21.68
CA TRP A 74 -10.90 8.04 -20.72
C TRP A 74 -11.78 9.27 -20.91
N LYS A 75 -11.94 9.75 -22.15
CA LYS A 75 -12.87 10.85 -22.46
C LYS A 75 -14.32 10.54 -22.06
N SER A 76 -14.76 9.29 -22.25
CA SER A 76 -16.10 8.85 -21.86
C SER A 76 -16.26 8.83 -20.34
N LEU A 77 -15.25 8.32 -19.62
CA LEU A 77 -15.21 8.31 -18.16
C LEU A 77 -15.25 9.74 -17.60
N GLN A 78 -14.43 10.65 -18.12
CA GLN A 78 -14.45 12.06 -17.71
C GLN A 78 -15.79 12.73 -17.95
N THR A 79 -16.41 12.48 -19.10
CA THR A 79 -17.75 13.00 -19.39
C THR A 79 -18.75 12.53 -18.33
N ALA A 80 -18.68 11.26 -17.93
CA ALA A 80 -19.53 10.72 -16.88
C ALA A 80 -19.20 11.29 -15.48
N LEU A 81 -17.91 11.46 -15.15
CA LEU A 81 -17.47 12.08 -13.90
C LEU A 81 -18.00 13.51 -13.78
N HIS A 82 -17.83 14.33 -14.83
CA HIS A 82 -18.32 15.71 -14.86
C HIS A 82 -19.86 15.77 -14.80
N ALA A 83 -20.56 14.90 -15.52
CA ALA A 83 -22.03 14.85 -15.47
C ALA A 83 -22.56 14.48 -14.08
N ALA A 84 -21.81 13.66 -13.34
CA ALA A 84 -22.16 13.19 -12.00
C ALA A 84 -21.46 13.95 -10.86
N GLU A 85 -20.80 15.08 -11.13
CA GLU A 85 -20.03 15.81 -10.12
C GLU A 85 -20.87 16.17 -8.89
N PRO A 86 -20.49 15.80 -7.65
CA PRO A 86 -21.23 16.14 -6.44
C PRO A 86 -21.57 17.64 -6.32
N ALA A 87 -22.86 17.97 -6.26
CA ALA A 87 -23.29 19.33 -5.97
C ALA A 87 -23.44 19.51 -4.46
N LEU A 88 -22.48 20.22 -3.87
CA LEU A 88 -22.45 20.55 -2.45
C LEU A 88 -22.27 22.06 -2.28
N PRO A 89 -22.96 22.69 -1.31
CA PRO A 89 -22.78 24.12 -1.02
C PRO A 89 -21.39 24.42 -0.44
N PHE A 90 -20.78 23.43 0.23
CA PHE A 90 -19.44 23.50 0.81
C PHE A 90 -18.84 22.08 0.93
N PRO A 91 -17.50 21.95 0.96
CA PRO A 91 -16.85 20.66 1.22
C PRO A 91 -17.32 20.01 2.53
N LEU A 92 -17.58 18.71 2.50
CA LEU A 92 -17.98 17.96 3.68
C LEU A 92 -16.84 17.86 4.69
N ARG A 93 -17.16 18.06 5.96
CA ARG A 93 -16.24 17.98 7.10
C ARG A 93 -16.97 17.38 8.30
N VAL A 94 -16.21 16.88 9.27
CA VAL A 94 -16.71 16.39 10.56
C VAL A 94 -17.20 17.59 11.38
N THR A 95 -18.51 17.76 11.50
CA THR A 95 -19.15 18.93 12.13
C THR A 95 -20.16 18.57 13.21
N VAL A 96 -20.58 17.31 13.31
CA VAL A 96 -21.60 16.86 14.26
C VAL A 96 -20.98 16.11 15.43
N GLY A 97 -21.13 16.67 16.63
CA GLY A 97 -20.66 16.06 17.88
C GLY A 97 -19.13 16.04 18.02
N PRO A 98 -18.61 15.38 19.07
CA PRO A 98 -17.18 15.24 19.26
C PRO A 98 -16.57 14.29 18.21
N PRO A 99 -15.29 14.45 17.83
CA PRO A 99 -14.55 13.48 17.03
C PRO A 99 -14.62 12.07 17.62
N LEU A 100 -14.38 11.06 16.78
CA LEU A 100 -14.28 9.67 17.24
C LEU A 100 -13.12 9.52 18.22
N SER A 101 -13.40 8.94 19.38
CA SER A 101 -12.37 8.62 20.37
C SER A 101 -11.54 7.41 19.95
N ALA A 102 -10.34 7.25 20.52
CA ALA A 102 -9.49 6.10 20.26
C ALA A 102 -10.18 4.77 20.61
N ASP A 103 -10.98 4.74 21.68
CA ASP A 103 -11.70 3.52 22.10
C ASP A 103 -12.84 3.15 21.12
N GLU A 104 -13.46 4.14 20.49
CA GLU A 104 -14.48 3.92 19.43
C GLU A 104 -13.87 3.39 18.13
N LEU A 105 -12.61 3.72 17.87
CA LEU A 105 -11.86 3.24 16.70
C LEU A 105 -11.18 1.88 16.96
N ASP A 106 -11.04 1.47 18.22
CA ASP A 106 -10.29 0.28 18.61
C ASP A 106 -11.02 -1.01 18.20
N SER A 107 -10.42 -1.72 17.24
CA SER A 107 -10.87 -3.03 16.77
C SER A 107 -10.40 -4.19 17.67
N SER A 108 -9.67 -3.90 18.75
CA SER A 108 -9.27 -4.91 19.71
C SER A 108 -10.46 -5.41 20.54
N PRO A 109 -10.45 -6.68 20.98
CA PRO A 109 -11.49 -7.23 21.85
C PRO A 109 -11.56 -6.58 23.23
N SER A 110 -10.52 -5.81 23.59
CA SER A 110 -10.45 -5.14 24.89
C SER A 110 -11.31 -3.87 24.96
N SER A 111 -11.61 -3.25 23.82
CA SER A 111 -12.49 -2.09 23.78
C SER A 111 -13.95 -2.50 23.95
N LYS A 112 -14.67 -1.77 24.80
CA LYS A 112 -16.11 -1.93 25.06
C LYS A 112 -16.94 -0.72 24.62
N ALA A 113 -16.31 0.26 23.96
CA ALA A 113 -16.97 1.51 23.58
C ALA A 113 -18.09 1.32 22.55
N ILE A 114 -17.91 0.38 21.63
CA ILE A 114 -18.89 -0.02 20.61
C ILE A 114 -19.39 -1.42 20.91
N THR A 115 -20.70 -1.65 20.84
CA THR A 115 -21.34 -2.96 21.04
C THR A 115 -22.04 -3.40 19.75
N ASN A 116 -22.50 -4.65 19.68
CA ASN A 116 -23.18 -5.19 18.49
C ASN A 116 -24.47 -4.41 18.13
N ASP A 117 -25.13 -3.82 19.12
CA ASP A 117 -26.37 -3.06 18.96
C ASP A 117 -26.15 -1.55 18.81
N ALA A 118 -24.88 -1.10 18.83
CA ALA A 118 -24.56 0.31 18.74
C ALA A 118 -24.92 0.85 17.34
N PRO A 119 -25.69 1.95 17.24
CA PRO A 119 -25.94 2.59 15.97
C PRO A 119 -24.64 3.20 15.45
N ARG A 120 -24.50 3.20 14.13
CA ARG A 120 -23.39 3.86 13.44
C ARG A 120 -23.47 5.37 13.68
N ARG A 121 -22.39 5.95 14.21
CA ARG A 121 -22.32 7.40 14.44
C ARG A 121 -22.32 8.14 13.09
N ASN A 122 -23.05 9.24 13.06
CA ASN A 122 -23.00 10.19 11.95
C ASN A 122 -22.41 11.51 12.44
N LEU A 123 -21.22 11.85 11.96
CA LEU A 123 -20.50 13.08 12.28
C LEU A 123 -20.55 14.10 11.14
N ILE A 124 -21.17 13.74 10.02
CA ILE A 124 -21.33 14.57 8.83
C ILE A 124 -22.74 15.13 8.81
N ALA A 125 -22.86 16.45 8.95
CA ALA A 125 -24.12 17.14 8.69
C ALA A 125 -24.36 17.21 7.18
N LEU A 126 -25.51 16.71 6.75
CA LEU A 126 -25.95 16.77 5.36
C LEU A 126 -27.44 17.10 5.37
N ASP A 127 -27.82 18.20 4.73
CA ASP A 127 -29.24 18.57 4.58
C ASP A 127 -29.91 17.67 3.53
N ASP A 128 -31.25 17.66 3.56
CA ASP A 128 -32.05 16.77 2.69
C ASP A 128 -31.83 17.07 1.20
N ALA A 129 -31.63 18.34 0.83
CA ALA A 129 -31.39 18.75 -0.55
C ALA A 129 -30.05 18.24 -1.07
N SER A 130 -28.99 18.35 -0.26
CA SER A 130 -27.66 17.81 -0.58
C SER A 130 -27.69 16.30 -0.63
N LEU A 131 -28.40 15.64 0.31
CA LEU A 131 -28.57 14.19 0.31
C LEU A 131 -29.27 13.70 -0.96
N GLU A 132 -30.38 14.34 -1.35
CA GLU A 132 -31.12 14.01 -2.58
C GLU A 132 -30.24 14.24 -3.82
N SER A 133 -29.53 15.37 -3.88
CA SER A 133 -28.62 15.68 -4.99
C SER A 133 -27.49 14.65 -5.13
N LEU A 134 -26.82 14.31 -4.02
CA LEU A 134 -25.76 13.31 -4.00
C LEU A 134 -26.28 11.93 -4.40
N THR A 135 -27.47 11.55 -3.92
CA THR A 135 -28.12 10.27 -4.28
C THR A 135 -28.40 10.21 -5.78
N ALA A 136 -28.96 11.28 -6.36
CA ALA A 136 -29.24 11.35 -7.79
C ALA A 136 -27.96 11.29 -8.64
N ARG A 137 -26.91 12.01 -8.25
CA ARG A 137 -25.62 12.04 -8.95
C ARG A 137 -24.87 10.71 -8.86
N HIS A 138 -24.86 10.09 -7.69
CA HIS A 138 -24.33 8.74 -7.50
C HIS A 138 -25.06 7.73 -8.37
N ALA A 139 -26.40 7.73 -8.36
CA ALA A 139 -27.20 6.84 -9.19
C ALA A 139 -26.97 7.07 -10.69
N ALA A 140 -26.81 8.32 -11.13
CA ALA A 140 -26.47 8.66 -12.50
C ALA A 140 -25.10 8.08 -12.92
N PHE A 141 -24.09 8.19 -12.06
CA PHE A 141 -22.78 7.60 -12.33
C PHE A 141 -22.84 6.07 -12.37
N VAL A 142 -23.51 5.43 -11.41
CA VAL A 142 -23.72 3.97 -11.40
C VAL A 142 -24.43 3.50 -12.67
N SER A 143 -25.41 4.26 -13.15
CA SER A 143 -26.10 3.97 -14.42
C SER A 143 -25.15 4.06 -15.63
N ALA A 144 -24.30 5.10 -15.70
CA ALA A 144 -23.31 5.24 -16.77
C ALA A 144 -22.28 4.10 -16.75
N VAL A 145 -21.84 3.70 -15.55
CA VAL A 145 -20.92 2.58 -15.35
C VAL A 145 -21.52 1.28 -15.89
N ARG A 146 -22.73 0.93 -15.44
CA ARG A 146 -23.39 -0.34 -15.79
C ARG A 146 -23.83 -0.42 -17.25
N SER A 147 -24.20 0.70 -17.86
CA SER A 147 -24.75 0.72 -19.21
C SER A 147 -23.68 0.81 -20.30
N THR A 148 -22.53 1.43 -20.03
CA THR A 148 -21.60 1.83 -21.08
C THR A 148 -20.13 1.70 -20.73
N LEU A 149 -19.72 2.12 -19.53
CA LEU A 149 -18.28 2.28 -19.24
C LEU A 149 -17.59 0.95 -18.92
N SER A 150 -18.19 0.10 -18.10
CA SER A 150 -17.53 -1.14 -17.63
C SER A 150 -17.14 -2.09 -18.76
N GLU A 151 -18.03 -2.28 -19.74
CA GLU A 151 -17.78 -3.14 -20.92
C GLU A 151 -16.70 -2.59 -21.84
N LYS A 152 -16.44 -1.27 -21.78
CA LYS A 152 -15.47 -0.58 -22.64
C LYS A 152 -14.12 -0.36 -21.96
N LEU A 153 -13.96 -0.77 -20.70
CA LEU A 153 -12.69 -0.65 -19.97
C LEU A 153 -11.60 -1.43 -20.72
N PRO A 154 -10.58 -0.76 -21.29
CA PRO A 154 -9.53 -1.44 -22.03
C PRO A 154 -8.51 -2.08 -21.09
N TYR A 155 -8.19 -3.34 -21.35
CA TYR A 155 -7.10 -4.09 -20.70
C TYR A 155 -6.69 -5.27 -21.60
N TRP A 156 -5.54 -5.86 -21.34
CA TRP A 156 -5.04 -7.07 -22.02
C TRP A 156 -5.59 -8.32 -21.35
N LYS A 157 -6.46 -9.04 -22.07
CA LYS A 157 -7.12 -10.25 -21.55
C LYS A 157 -6.10 -11.32 -21.15
N GLY A 158 -6.35 -11.97 -20.02
CA GLY A 158 -5.52 -13.07 -19.50
C GLY A 158 -4.15 -12.65 -18.96
N THR A 159 -3.90 -11.35 -18.82
CA THR A 159 -2.65 -10.84 -18.26
C THR A 159 -2.77 -10.53 -16.77
N ARG A 160 -1.65 -10.68 -16.06
CA ARG A 160 -1.53 -10.34 -14.64
C ARG A 160 -0.20 -9.69 -14.35
N GLY A 161 -0.17 -8.84 -13.34
CA GLY A 161 1.06 -8.20 -12.90
C GLY A 161 0.89 -7.35 -11.65
N VAL A 162 1.99 -6.75 -11.23
CA VAL A 162 2.04 -5.86 -10.07
C VAL A 162 1.91 -4.42 -10.55
N VAL A 163 1.14 -3.62 -9.82
CA VAL A 163 0.98 -2.19 -10.06
C VAL A 163 1.46 -1.44 -8.83
N MET A 164 2.27 -0.41 -9.03
CA MET A 164 2.80 0.42 -7.95
C MET A 164 2.73 1.89 -8.37
N THR A 165 2.63 2.78 -7.38
CA THR A 165 2.87 4.22 -7.57
C THR A 165 4.08 4.65 -6.78
N ALA A 166 5.02 5.35 -7.40
CA ALA A 166 6.12 5.99 -6.68
C ALA A 166 6.65 7.20 -7.44
N GLY A 167 7.11 8.18 -6.68
CA GLY A 167 7.69 9.41 -7.21
C GLY A 167 8.63 10.08 -6.20
N GLY A 168 9.52 10.94 -6.69
CA GLY A 168 10.49 11.69 -5.90
C GLY A 168 11.27 10.80 -4.92
N GLY A 169 11.19 11.12 -3.63
CA GLY A 169 11.86 10.37 -2.56
C GLY A 169 11.34 8.95 -2.32
N TYR A 170 10.25 8.51 -2.98
CA TYR A 170 9.72 7.16 -2.84
C TYR A 170 10.26 6.17 -3.87
N LEU A 171 11.03 6.61 -4.88
CA LEU A 171 11.61 5.73 -5.89
C LEU A 171 12.58 4.71 -5.27
N GLY A 172 13.38 5.13 -4.29
CA GLY A 172 14.28 4.23 -3.56
C GLY A 172 13.53 3.21 -2.69
N THR A 173 12.40 3.60 -2.10
CA THR A 173 11.50 2.69 -1.38
C THR A 173 10.86 1.68 -2.33
N ALA A 174 10.38 2.12 -3.49
CA ALA A 174 9.84 1.24 -4.53
C ALA A 174 10.89 0.23 -5.02
N LEU A 175 12.16 0.66 -5.16
CA LEU A 175 13.26 -0.25 -5.48
C LEU A 175 13.42 -1.35 -4.42
N THR A 176 13.39 -0.99 -3.14
CA THR A 176 13.42 -1.97 -2.03
C THR A 176 12.30 -3.00 -2.19
N SER A 177 11.06 -2.54 -2.38
CA SER A 177 9.89 -3.40 -2.53
C SER A 177 9.98 -4.32 -3.76
N ILE A 178 10.47 -3.81 -4.89
CA ILE A 178 10.69 -4.59 -6.12
C ILE A 178 11.78 -5.64 -5.92
N LEU A 179 12.89 -5.32 -5.25
CA LEU A 179 13.93 -6.29 -4.94
C LEU A 179 13.40 -7.41 -4.01
N MET A 180 12.57 -7.05 -3.03
CA MET A 180 11.91 -8.04 -2.16
C MET A 180 10.91 -8.91 -2.92
N LEU A 181 10.13 -8.33 -3.85
CA LEU A 181 9.27 -9.07 -4.76
C LEU A 181 10.07 -10.07 -5.61
N ARG A 182 11.23 -9.68 -6.15
CA ARG A 182 12.08 -10.59 -6.93
C ARG A 182 12.68 -11.69 -6.06
N ARG A 183 13.11 -11.35 -4.84
CA ARG A 183 13.61 -12.34 -3.86
C ARG A 183 12.56 -13.37 -3.46
N SER A 184 11.28 -13.00 -3.44
CA SER A 184 10.20 -13.93 -3.12
C SER A 184 10.02 -15.04 -4.18
N GLY A 185 10.71 -14.91 -5.32
CA GLY A 185 10.62 -15.82 -6.47
C GLY A 185 9.77 -15.27 -7.61
N SER A 186 9.14 -14.11 -7.41
CA SER A 186 8.16 -13.59 -8.36
C SER A 186 8.79 -13.12 -9.66
N ARG A 187 8.22 -13.58 -10.77
CA ARG A 187 8.56 -13.14 -12.14
C ARG A 187 7.50 -12.22 -12.75
N LEU A 188 6.48 -11.84 -11.97
CA LEU A 188 5.41 -10.98 -12.46
C LEU A 188 5.97 -9.66 -12.98
N PRO A 189 5.51 -9.19 -14.16
CA PRO A 189 5.84 -7.86 -14.65
C PRO A 189 5.27 -6.80 -13.70
N VAL A 190 5.95 -5.66 -13.61
CA VAL A 190 5.55 -4.55 -12.73
C VAL A 190 5.31 -3.30 -13.58
N HIS A 191 4.21 -2.61 -13.35
CA HIS A 191 4.01 -1.25 -13.82
C HIS A 191 4.21 -0.28 -12.66
N LEU A 192 5.21 0.60 -12.78
CA LEU A 192 5.47 1.66 -11.81
C LEU A 192 4.97 2.98 -12.38
N PHE A 193 3.91 3.53 -11.80
CA PHE A 193 3.34 4.81 -12.20
C PHE A 193 4.02 5.97 -11.48
N LEU A 194 4.53 6.91 -12.27
CA LEU A 194 5.03 8.21 -11.85
C LEU A 194 3.98 9.29 -12.19
N ASP A 195 4.13 10.46 -11.57
CA ASP A 195 3.15 11.53 -11.72
C ASP A 195 3.28 12.20 -13.09
N THR A 196 4.46 12.76 -13.37
CA THR A 196 4.69 13.66 -14.51
C THR A 196 5.80 13.18 -15.45
N ARG A 197 5.79 13.67 -16.69
CA ARG A 197 6.86 13.44 -17.67
C ARG A 197 8.20 13.96 -17.18
N ALA A 198 8.19 15.10 -16.50
CA ALA A 198 9.40 15.70 -15.94
C ALA A 198 10.04 14.79 -14.90
N GLU A 199 9.23 14.19 -14.03
CA GLU A 199 9.68 13.21 -13.05
C GLU A 199 10.22 11.94 -13.71
N ARG A 200 9.50 11.40 -14.70
CA ARG A 200 9.95 10.23 -15.48
C ARG A 200 11.27 10.46 -16.23
N ALA A 201 11.45 11.66 -16.79
CA ALA A 201 12.68 12.06 -17.46
C ALA A 201 13.85 12.17 -16.47
N ALA A 202 13.62 12.77 -15.29
CA ALA A 202 14.61 12.82 -14.23
C ALA A 202 15.01 11.42 -13.73
N ALA A 203 14.05 10.48 -13.71
CA ALA A 203 14.27 9.08 -13.33
C ALA A 203 14.70 8.16 -14.49
N ALA A 204 15.13 8.67 -15.66
CA ALA A 204 15.40 7.83 -16.82
C ALA A 204 16.45 6.72 -16.56
N GLY A 205 17.58 7.03 -15.92
CA GLY A 205 18.58 6.01 -15.57
C GLY A 205 18.05 4.93 -14.60
N PHE A 206 17.16 5.33 -13.70
CA PHE A 206 16.48 4.42 -12.78
C PHE A 206 15.48 3.53 -13.50
N CYS A 207 14.56 4.13 -14.27
CA CYS A 207 13.51 3.43 -14.99
C CYS A 207 14.03 2.56 -16.14
N ASP A 208 14.80 3.14 -17.05
CA ASP A 208 15.25 2.47 -18.28
C ASP A 208 16.51 1.62 -18.07
N GLY A 209 17.27 1.89 -17.00
CA GLY A 209 18.47 1.13 -16.64
C GLY A 209 18.22 0.07 -15.58
N ILE A 210 17.89 0.47 -14.35
CA ILE A 210 17.76 -0.45 -13.20
C ILE A 210 16.47 -1.25 -13.28
N LEU A 211 15.33 -0.57 -13.32
CA LEU A 211 14.01 -1.18 -13.22
C LEU A 211 13.68 -2.03 -14.45
N ARG A 212 14.04 -1.59 -15.66
CA ARG A 212 13.87 -2.38 -16.88
C ARG A 212 14.47 -3.79 -16.80
N ARG A 213 15.65 -3.94 -16.17
CA ARG A 213 16.31 -5.23 -15.98
C ARG A 213 15.55 -6.17 -15.05
N MET A 214 14.63 -5.64 -14.25
CA MET A 214 13.78 -6.40 -13.34
C MET A 214 12.35 -6.57 -13.88
N ALA A 215 12.13 -6.46 -15.19
CA ALA A 215 10.80 -6.54 -15.82
C ALA A 215 9.80 -5.54 -15.23
N VAL A 216 10.25 -4.30 -15.07
CA VAL A 216 9.44 -3.16 -14.62
C VAL A 216 9.36 -2.14 -15.76
N GLU A 217 8.14 -1.69 -16.07
CA GLU A 217 7.89 -0.57 -16.99
C GLU A 217 7.43 0.65 -16.19
N CYS A 218 8.12 1.78 -16.36
CA CYS A 218 7.74 3.04 -15.75
C CYS A 218 6.75 3.79 -16.65
N LEU A 219 5.55 4.05 -16.13
CA LEU A 219 4.44 4.73 -16.81
C LEU A 219 4.18 6.10 -16.18
N VAL A 220 3.54 7.00 -16.91
CA VAL A 220 3.25 8.36 -16.44
C VAL A 220 1.74 8.58 -16.43
N VAL A 221 1.19 9.06 -15.31
CA VAL A 221 -0.25 9.36 -15.22
C VAL A 221 -0.63 10.57 -16.07
N GLU A 222 0.23 11.59 -16.14
CA GLU A 222 0.05 12.80 -16.97
C GLU A 222 -0.23 12.48 -18.46
N ASP A 223 0.32 11.38 -19.00
CA ASP A 223 0.17 11.00 -20.42
C ASP A 223 -1.30 10.81 -20.84
N LEU A 224 -2.19 10.57 -19.88
CA LEU A 224 -3.62 10.41 -20.12
C LEU A 224 -4.40 11.72 -20.02
N LEU A 225 -3.87 12.72 -19.31
CA LEU A 225 -4.56 13.98 -19.06
C LEU A 225 -4.52 14.91 -20.26
N LEU A 226 -3.48 14.79 -21.08
CA LEU A 226 -3.22 15.65 -22.23
C LEU A 226 -4.19 15.45 -23.40
N ALA A 227 -4.76 14.25 -23.56
CA ALA A 227 -5.74 13.99 -24.62
C ALA A 227 -7.12 14.62 -24.35
N SER A 228 -7.34 15.10 -23.13
CA SER A 228 -8.66 15.47 -22.62
C SER A 228 -8.88 16.98 -22.36
N ASN A 229 -7.91 17.85 -22.64
CA ASN A 229 -7.95 19.28 -22.23
C ASN A 229 -8.29 19.47 -20.74
N THR A 230 -7.97 18.48 -19.91
CA THR A 230 -8.20 18.54 -18.45
C THR A 230 -7.03 19.25 -17.81
N ASP A 231 -7.31 20.21 -16.93
CA ASP A 231 -6.27 20.80 -16.11
C ASP A 231 -5.61 19.68 -15.27
N ALA A 232 -4.36 19.36 -15.56
CA ALA A 232 -3.57 18.39 -14.80
C ALA A 232 -3.48 18.75 -13.30
N ALA A 233 -3.75 20.02 -12.96
CA ALA A 233 -3.88 20.54 -11.61
C ALA A 233 -5.06 19.96 -10.79
N ALA A 234 -6.00 19.23 -11.41
CA ALA A 234 -7.16 18.66 -10.73
C ALA A 234 -6.85 17.35 -9.97
N ILE A 235 -5.75 16.65 -10.30
CA ILE A 235 -5.40 15.38 -9.65
C ILE A 235 -4.54 15.64 -8.41
N ARG A 236 -5.02 15.23 -7.24
CA ARG A 236 -4.32 15.32 -5.94
C ARG A 236 -3.78 13.94 -5.53
N HIS A 237 -2.69 13.93 -4.75
CA HIS A 237 -1.86 12.76 -4.36
C HIS A 237 -2.59 11.43 -4.04
N TYR A 238 -3.81 11.45 -3.52
CA TYR A 238 -4.53 10.22 -3.14
C TYR A 238 -5.24 9.52 -4.31
N GLN A 239 -5.37 10.18 -5.47
CA GLN A 239 -6.08 9.64 -6.64
C GLN A 239 -5.19 8.72 -7.50
N TYR A 240 -3.87 8.77 -7.33
CA TYR A 240 -2.93 8.01 -8.18
C TYR A 240 -3.08 6.51 -8.04
N LYS A 241 -3.45 6.00 -6.86
CA LYS A 241 -3.60 4.56 -6.62
C LYS A 241 -4.66 3.95 -7.52
N VAL A 242 -5.90 4.45 -7.42
CA VAL A 242 -7.01 3.93 -8.23
C VAL A 242 -6.75 4.12 -9.73
N LEU A 243 -6.15 5.25 -10.11
CA LEU A 243 -5.79 5.51 -11.50
C LEU A 243 -4.72 4.53 -12.00
N SER A 244 -3.67 4.26 -11.23
CA SER A 244 -2.64 3.29 -11.61
C SER A 244 -3.22 1.89 -11.85
N ILE A 245 -4.15 1.45 -10.99
CA ILE A 245 -4.86 0.18 -11.15
C ILE A 245 -5.71 0.24 -12.41
N LEU A 246 -6.54 1.28 -12.59
CA LEU A 246 -7.43 1.47 -13.74
C LEU A 246 -6.68 1.46 -15.08
N LEU A 247 -5.54 2.14 -15.15
CA LEU A 247 -4.81 2.46 -16.37
C LEU A 247 -3.79 1.40 -16.76
N SER A 248 -3.29 0.61 -15.81
CA SER A 248 -2.44 -0.54 -16.11
C SER A 248 -3.15 -1.49 -17.08
N PRO A 249 -2.56 -1.93 -18.20
CA PRO A 249 -3.26 -2.85 -19.09
C PRO A 249 -3.48 -4.25 -18.50
N PHE A 250 -2.95 -4.58 -17.32
CA PHE A 250 -3.20 -5.89 -16.74
C PHE A 250 -4.69 -6.10 -16.45
N GLN A 251 -5.21 -7.28 -16.83
CA GLN A 251 -6.55 -7.70 -16.42
C GLN A 251 -6.60 -7.92 -14.90
N GLN A 252 -5.63 -8.66 -14.36
CA GLN A 252 -5.53 -8.95 -12.93
C GLN A 252 -4.32 -8.22 -12.31
N THR A 253 -4.56 -7.44 -11.27
CA THR A 253 -3.52 -6.61 -10.64
C THR A 253 -3.33 -7.00 -9.18
N LEU A 254 -2.08 -7.11 -8.77
CA LEU A 254 -1.68 -6.93 -7.37
C LEU A 254 -1.17 -5.50 -7.23
N TYR A 255 -1.94 -4.62 -6.59
CA TYR A 255 -1.46 -3.31 -6.23
C TYR A 255 -0.59 -3.40 -4.98
N LEU A 256 0.56 -2.71 -4.98
CA LEU A 256 1.44 -2.52 -3.83
C LEU A 256 1.81 -1.05 -3.70
N ASP A 257 1.64 -0.48 -2.50
CA ASP A 257 2.29 0.77 -2.15
C ASP A 257 3.82 0.62 -2.23
N SER A 258 4.52 1.74 -2.43
CA SER A 258 5.98 1.74 -2.60
C SER A 258 6.75 1.12 -1.43
N ASP A 259 6.14 1.03 -0.26
CA ASP A 259 6.64 0.50 1.03
C ASP A 259 5.95 -0.82 1.44
N ALA A 260 5.32 -1.53 0.50
CA ALA A 260 4.71 -2.84 0.72
C ALA A 260 5.33 -3.91 -0.19
N TRP A 261 5.64 -5.08 0.37
CA TRP A 261 6.19 -6.19 -0.40
C TRP A 261 5.78 -7.57 0.12
N PRO A 262 5.70 -8.57 -0.77
CA PRO A 262 5.44 -9.94 -0.36
C PRO A 262 6.71 -10.61 0.16
N ILE A 263 6.54 -11.58 1.07
CA ILE A 263 7.62 -12.46 1.55
C ILE A 263 7.60 -13.85 0.90
N HIS A 264 6.56 -14.12 0.10
CA HIS A 264 6.36 -15.31 -0.71
C HIS A 264 6.00 -14.92 -2.15
N ASP A 265 6.12 -15.82 -3.12
CA ASP A 265 5.72 -15.52 -4.50
C ASP A 265 4.21 -15.24 -4.57
N PRO A 266 3.77 -14.03 -5.00
CA PRO A 266 2.35 -13.69 -5.13
C PRO A 266 1.67 -14.29 -6.36
N GLU A 267 2.39 -14.86 -7.34
CA GLU A 267 1.77 -15.35 -8.57
C GLU A 267 0.64 -16.39 -8.34
N PRO A 268 0.76 -17.36 -7.40
CA PRO A 268 -0.31 -18.29 -7.09
C PRO A 268 -1.62 -17.63 -6.63
N LEU A 269 -1.55 -16.43 -6.01
CA LEU A 269 -2.72 -15.72 -5.49
C LEU A 269 -3.74 -15.40 -6.58
N PHE A 270 -3.31 -15.24 -7.83
CA PHE A 270 -4.19 -14.95 -8.97
C PHE A 270 -5.06 -16.14 -9.38
N THR A 271 -4.76 -17.33 -8.90
CA THR A 271 -5.47 -18.57 -9.28
C THR A 271 -6.03 -19.33 -8.07
N SER A 272 -5.67 -18.92 -6.85
CA SER A 272 -6.17 -19.52 -5.63
C SER A 272 -7.39 -18.78 -5.09
N GLU A 273 -8.20 -19.48 -4.31
CA GLU A 273 -9.15 -18.81 -3.43
C GLU A 273 -8.43 -17.88 -2.45
N PRO A 274 -9.04 -16.76 -2.02
CA PRO A 274 -10.39 -16.29 -2.38
C PRO A 274 -10.46 -15.56 -3.72
N PHE A 275 -9.32 -15.16 -4.29
CA PHE A 275 -9.30 -14.28 -5.46
C PHE A 275 -9.95 -14.94 -6.69
N ALA A 276 -9.77 -16.24 -6.88
CA ALA A 276 -10.36 -16.98 -8.00
C ALA A 276 -11.89 -16.86 -8.08
N SER A 277 -12.59 -16.86 -6.94
CA SER A 277 -14.06 -16.76 -6.89
C SER A 277 -14.57 -15.33 -6.66
N HIS A 278 -13.79 -14.48 -5.98
CA HIS A 278 -14.23 -13.15 -5.62
C HIS A 278 -13.77 -12.11 -6.64
N GLY A 279 -12.51 -12.13 -7.09
CA GLY A 279 -11.94 -11.12 -8.00
C GLY A 279 -11.50 -9.81 -7.31
N LEU A 280 -11.89 -9.58 -6.06
CA LEU A 280 -11.39 -8.49 -5.21
C LEU A 280 -10.99 -9.05 -3.85
N VAL A 281 -9.74 -8.80 -3.43
CA VAL A 281 -9.25 -9.12 -2.08
C VAL A 281 -8.63 -7.87 -1.46
N THR A 282 -9.07 -7.54 -0.24
CA THR A 282 -8.61 -6.39 0.54
C THR A 282 -8.08 -6.83 1.89
N TRP A 283 -7.12 -6.11 2.45
CA TRP A 283 -6.60 -6.39 3.79
C TRP A 283 -7.18 -5.42 4.83
N PRO A 284 -7.26 -5.82 6.11
CA PRO A 284 -7.77 -4.95 7.16
C PRO A 284 -6.70 -3.96 7.64
N ASP A 285 -7.16 -2.78 8.04
CA ASP A 285 -6.44 -1.80 8.86
C ASP A 285 -6.70 -2.10 10.36
N PHE A 286 -6.03 -1.37 11.25
CA PHE A 286 -6.14 -1.52 12.70
C PHE A 286 -7.48 -1.03 13.26
N TRP A 287 -8.22 -0.20 12.52
CA TRP A 287 -9.37 0.54 13.03
C TRP A 287 -10.70 -0.16 12.71
N LEU A 288 -11.72 0.14 13.51
CA LEU A 288 -13.10 -0.08 13.09
C LEU A 288 -13.45 0.81 11.90
N GLU A 289 -14.39 0.34 11.09
CA GLU A 289 -14.90 1.05 9.93
C GLU A 289 -15.91 2.13 10.37
N THR A 290 -15.79 3.34 9.82
CA THR A 290 -16.44 4.55 10.37
C THR A 290 -17.29 5.31 9.36
N THR A 291 -17.72 4.71 8.26
CA THR A 291 -18.55 5.37 7.24
C THR A 291 -19.80 5.97 7.85
N SER A 292 -20.18 7.15 7.37
CA SER A 292 -21.41 7.83 7.71
C SER A 292 -22.63 7.04 7.22
N PRO A 293 -23.71 6.93 8.02
CA PRO A 293 -25.00 6.42 7.55
C PRO A 293 -25.52 7.10 6.28
N SER A 294 -25.16 8.38 6.06
CA SER A 294 -25.54 9.13 4.86
C SER A 294 -24.98 8.51 3.58
N TYR A 295 -23.77 7.95 3.61
CA TYR A 295 -23.19 7.27 2.44
C TYR A 295 -24.08 6.12 1.98
N TYR A 296 -24.57 5.29 2.90
CA TYR A 296 -25.40 4.13 2.53
C TYR A 296 -26.74 4.54 1.92
N ARG A 297 -27.28 5.69 2.32
CA ARG A 297 -28.45 6.30 1.66
C ARG A 297 -28.11 6.79 0.25
N ILE A 298 -26.98 7.48 0.08
CA ILE A 298 -26.48 7.97 -1.22
C ILE A 298 -26.24 6.81 -2.19
N ALA A 299 -25.58 5.76 -1.71
CA ALA A 299 -25.30 4.56 -2.49
C ALA A 299 -26.56 3.78 -2.88
N ASN A 300 -27.70 4.13 -2.27
CA ASN A 300 -29.01 3.48 -2.45
C ASN A 300 -28.89 1.95 -2.41
N SER A 301 -28.06 1.44 -1.50
CA SER A 301 -27.91 0.00 -1.34
C SER A 301 -29.23 -0.56 -0.84
N THR A 302 -29.72 -1.61 -1.50
CA THR A 302 -30.90 -2.35 -1.03
C THR A 302 -30.64 -3.05 0.31
N LEU A 303 -29.39 -3.05 0.78
CA LEU A 303 -28.97 -3.61 2.05
C LEU A 303 -28.97 -2.53 3.13
N PRO A 304 -29.42 -2.85 4.35
CA PRO A 304 -29.26 -1.92 5.47
C PRO A 304 -27.77 -1.62 5.69
N PRO A 305 -27.42 -0.41 6.17
CA PRO A 305 -26.06 -0.10 6.57
C PRO A 305 -25.48 -1.20 7.46
N PRO A 306 -24.29 -1.74 7.16
CA PRO A 306 -23.64 -2.72 8.02
C PRO A 306 -23.46 -2.18 9.43
N ARG A 307 -23.56 -3.08 10.41
CA ARG A 307 -23.30 -2.73 11.81
C ARG A 307 -21.82 -2.34 11.97
N PRO A 308 -21.47 -1.46 12.93
CA PRO A 308 -20.08 -1.01 13.10
C PRO A 308 -19.06 -2.14 13.34
N LEU A 309 -19.52 -3.29 13.86
CA LEU A 309 -18.66 -4.45 14.15
C LEU A 309 -18.65 -5.51 13.04
N THR A 310 -19.27 -5.25 11.88
CA THR A 310 -19.30 -6.20 10.77
C THR A 310 -17.90 -6.52 10.24
N ARG A 311 -17.08 -5.50 9.99
CA ARG A 311 -15.70 -5.65 9.51
C ARG A 311 -14.79 -4.55 10.05
N ARG A 312 -13.48 -4.74 9.88
CA ARG A 312 -12.49 -3.67 10.11
C ARG A 312 -12.50 -2.68 8.94
N SER A 313 -11.93 -1.50 9.19
CA SER A 313 -11.49 -0.59 8.13
C SER A 313 -10.53 -1.32 7.19
N SER A 314 -10.49 -0.96 5.91
CA SER A 314 -9.58 -1.57 4.93
C SER A 314 -8.25 -0.83 4.85
N GLU A 315 -7.20 -1.56 4.49
CA GLU A 315 -5.92 -1.03 4.05
C GLU A 315 -5.79 -1.24 2.53
N SER A 316 -5.59 -0.16 1.78
CA SER A 316 -5.41 -0.16 0.32
C SER A 316 -3.95 -0.22 -0.14
N GLY A 317 -2.97 -0.28 0.74
CA GLY A 317 -1.56 -0.45 0.37
C GLY A 317 -1.27 -1.80 -0.29
N ILE A 318 -2.20 -2.75 -0.16
CA ILE A 318 -2.18 -4.05 -0.84
C ILE A 318 -3.60 -4.40 -1.28
N LEU A 319 -3.80 -4.62 -2.59
CA LEU A 319 -5.09 -4.99 -3.17
C LEU A 319 -4.91 -6.00 -4.29
N LEU A 320 -5.74 -7.04 -4.33
CA LEU A 320 -5.89 -7.87 -5.54
C LEU A 320 -7.18 -7.47 -6.26
N TYR A 321 -7.10 -7.31 -7.57
CA TYR A 321 -8.20 -6.83 -8.40
C TYR A 321 -8.26 -7.57 -9.74
N ASP A 322 -9.43 -8.05 -10.16
CA ASP A 322 -9.69 -8.59 -11.51
C ASP A 322 -10.64 -7.67 -12.27
N LYS A 323 -10.11 -6.92 -13.22
CA LYS A 323 -10.91 -5.99 -14.04
C LYS A 323 -11.97 -6.68 -14.88
N ALA A 324 -11.82 -7.97 -15.18
CA ALA A 324 -12.84 -8.68 -15.95
C ALA A 324 -14.14 -8.86 -15.15
N THR A 325 -14.05 -9.03 -13.83
CA THR A 325 -15.22 -9.21 -12.95
C THR A 325 -15.59 -7.95 -12.16
N HIS A 326 -14.63 -7.01 -12.01
CA HIS A 326 -14.73 -5.79 -11.20
C HIS A 326 -14.50 -4.49 -11.99
N ALA A 327 -14.81 -4.46 -13.28
CA ALA A 327 -14.69 -3.22 -14.06
C ALA A 327 -15.61 -2.11 -13.50
N ASP A 328 -16.80 -2.45 -13.03
CA ASP A 328 -17.81 -1.48 -12.61
C ASP A 328 -17.54 -0.87 -11.24
N ASP A 329 -17.17 -1.67 -10.24
CA ASP A 329 -16.76 -1.16 -8.94
C ASP A 329 -15.38 -0.51 -8.96
N LEU A 330 -14.46 -0.89 -9.85
CA LEU A 330 -13.23 -0.11 -10.07
C LEU A 330 -13.55 1.30 -10.57
N LEU A 331 -14.52 1.43 -11.49
CA LEU A 331 -14.96 2.73 -12.00
C LEU A 331 -15.68 3.54 -10.93
N LEU A 332 -16.50 2.89 -10.09
CA LEU A 332 -17.15 3.57 -8.97
C LEU A 332 -16.15 3.97 -7.89
N ALA A 333 -15.15 3.16 -7.59
CA ALA A 333 -14.03 3.52 -6.72
C ALA A 333 -13.27 4.72 -7.31
N THR A 334 -13.08 4.77 -8.64
CA THR A 334 -12.50 5.92 -9.33
C THR A 334 -13.31 7.19 -9.07
N TYR A 335 -14.64 7.14 -9.20
CA TYR A 335 -15.53 8.27 -8.87
C TYR A 335 -15.43 8.71 -7.41
N TYR A 336 -15.37 7.77 -6.47
CA TYR A 336 -15.19 8.09 -5.05
C TYR A 336 -13.85 8.78 -4.76
N ASN A 337 -12.76 8.34 -5.38
CA ASN A 337 -11.46 9.00 -5.25
C ASN A 337 -11.41 10.34 -5.98
N TRP A 338 -12.05 10.43 -7.15
CA TRP A 338 -12.10 11.66 -7.94
C TRP A 338 -12.75 12.81 -7.16
N PHE A 339 -13.85 12.53 -6.46
CA PHE A 339 -14.54 13.48 -5.59
C PHE A 339 -14.28 13.21 -4.10
N GLY A 340 -13.12 12.65 -3.78
CA GLY A 340 -12.75 12.20 -2.43
C GLY A 340 -12.64 13.33 -1.41
N PRO A 341 -11.68 14.27 -1.55
CA PRO A 341 -11.31 15.22 -0.49
C PRO A 341 -12.47 16.08 0.04
N ASP A 342 -13.43 16.42 -0.83
CA ASP A 342 -14.51 17.35 -0.49
C ASP A 342 -15.87 16.66 -0.35
N CYS A 343 -15.99 15.37 -0.66
CA CYS A 343 -17.24 14.61 -0.56
C CYS A 343 -17.05 13.20 0.01
N PHE A 344 -16.43 12.28 -0.74
CA PHE A 344 -16.49 10.85 -0.39
C PHE A 344 -15.53 10.44 0.73
N TYR A 345 -14.34 11.03 0.87
CA TYR A 345 -13.44 10.67 1.98
C TYR A 345 -14.05 11.02 3.35
N PRO A 346 -14.60 12.24 3.56
CA PRO A 346 -15.32 12.55 4.80
C PRO A 346 -16.52 11.64 5.05
N LEU A 347 -17.27 11.27 3.99
CA LEU A 347 -18.41 10.36 4.12
C LEU A 347 -17.99 8.93 4.52
N LEU A 348 -16.88 8.43 3.99
CA LEU A 348 -16.41 7.06 4.20
C LEU A 348 -15.57 6.90 5.48
N SER A 349 -14.89 7.94 5.94
CA SER A 349 -13.95 7.84 7.07
C SER A 349 -14.33 8.70 8.28
N GLN A 350 -15.11 9.77 8.11
CA GLN A 350 -15.50 10.69 9.19
C GLN A 350 -14.31 11.19 10.03
N GLY A 351 -13.18 11.50 9.39
CA GLY A 351 -11.95 11.97 10.03
C GLY A 351 -11.14 10.90 10.77
N ALA A 352 -11.45 9.62 10.57
CA ALA A 352 -10.69 8.52 11.15
C ALA A 352 -9.23 8.46 10.60
N PRO A 353 -8.29 7.84 11.32
CA PRO A 353 -6.92 7.70 10.86
C PRO A 353 -6.82 7.00 9.50
N GLY A 354 -5.99 7.55 8.61
CA GLY A 354 -5.85 7.07 7.24
C GLY A 354 -7.02 7.45 6.32
N GLU A 355 -7.78 8.51 6.63
CA GLU A 355 -8.82 9.04 5.73
C GLU A 355 -8.25 9.31 4.33
N GLY A 356 -8.90 8.72 3.32
CA GLY A 356 -8.44 8.77 1.95
C GLY A 356 -9.06 7.67 1.08
N ASP A 357 -8.26 7.12 0.19
CA ASP A 357 -8.60 6.10 -0.79
C ASP A 357 -8.99 4.74 -0.17
N LYS A 358 -8.53 4.44 1.04
CA LYS A 358 -8.59 3.08 1.61
C LYS A 358 -9.97 2.43 1.65
N GLU A 359 -11.02 3.19 1.98
CA GLU A 359 -12.40 2.67 2.05
C GLU A 359 -13.08 2.65 0.68
N THR A 360 -12.55 3.33 -0.33
CA THR A 360 -13.27 3.52 -1.60
C THR A 360 -13.50 2.23 -2.38
N PHE A 361 -12.53 1.30 -2.36
CA PHE A 361 -12.55 0.08 -3.17
C PHE A 361 -13.61 -0.92 -2.70
N LEU A 362 -13.59 -1.27 -1.41
CA LEU A 362 -14.54 -2.21 -0.83
C LEU A 362 -15.96 -1.63 -0.84
N HIS A 363 -16.11 -0.34 -0.52
CA HIS A 363 -17.42 0.30 -0.56
C HIS A 363 -18.02 0.38 -1.97
N ALA A 364 -17.20 0.58 -3.01
CA ALA A 364 -17.67 0.50 -4.38
C ALA A 364 -18.19 -0.90 -4.74
N ALA A 365 -17.46 -1.95 -4.35
CA ALA A 365 -17.88 -3.34 -4.54
C ALA A 365 -19.20 -3.62 -3.81
N ALA A 366 -19.30 -3.20 -2.55
CA ALA A 366 -20.49 -3.36 -1.73
C ALA A 366 -21.71 -2.60 -2.30
N ALA A 367 -21.52 -1.37 -2.80
CA ALA A 367 -22.59 -0.58 -3.40
C ALA A 367 -23.15 -1.22 -4.68
N LEU A 368 -22.32 -1.95 -5.43
CA LEU A 368 -22.71 -2.64 -6.65
C LEU A 368 -23.04 -4.13 -6.45
N ALA A 369 -23.03 -4.62 -5.21
CA ALA A 369 -23.20 -6.02 -4.85
C ALA A 369 -22.21 -6.96 -5.56
N ARG A 370 -20.96 -6.52 -5.73
CA ARG A 370 -19.87 -7.34 -6.26
C ARG A 370 -19.24 -8.19 -5.14
N PRO A 371 -18.86 -9.45 -5.43
CA PRO A 371 -18.24 -10.31 -4.44
C PRO A 371 -16.84 -9.81 -4.10
N PHE A 372 -16.48 -9.75 -2.83
CA PHE A 372 -15.12 -9.44 -2.40
C PHE A 372 -14.76 -10.27 -1.18
N TRP A 373 -13.46 -10.46 -0.95
CA TRP A 373 -12.95 -11.02 0.30
C TRP A 373 -12.17 -9.97 1.06
N ASP A 374 -12.71 -9.55 2.21
CA ASP A 374 -11.96 -8.81 3.21
C ASP A 374 -11.26 -9.79 4.15
N VAL A 375 -9.92 -9.82 4.07
CA VAL A 375 -9.09 -10.72 4.88
C VAL A 375 -9.43 -10.54 6.35
N ARG A 376 -9.72 -11.66 7.02
CA ARG A 376 -10.27 -11.63 8.39
C ARG A 376 -9.20 -11.63 9.44
N THR A 377 -8.11 -12.35 9.17
CA THR A 377 -6.91 -12.39 9.99
C THR A 377 -6.49 -10.95 10.29
N PRO A 378 -6.49 -10.52 11.56
CA PRO A 378 -6.18 -9.15 11.92
C PRO A 378 -4.77 -8.77 11.49
N VAL A 379 -4.59 -7.51 11.08
CA VAL A 379 -3.25 -6.95 10.89
C VAL A 379 -2.51 -6.95 12.22
N THR A 380 -1.25 -7.38 12.19
CA THR A 380 -0.37 -7.36 13.36
C THR A 380 0.88 -6.54 13.07
N VAL A 381 1.64 -6.17 14.08
CA VAL A 381 2.85 -5.36 13.92
C VAL A 381 4.12 -6.18 14.13
N LEU A 382 5.20 -5.78 13.46
CA LEU A 382 6.58 -6.06 13.86
C LEU A 382 7.24 -4.76 14.33
N GLY A 383 8.20 -4.89 15.23
CA GLY A 383 8.81 -3.78 15.91
C GLY A 383 9.86 -4.26 16.89
N ARG A 384 10.52 -3.31 17.55
CA ARG A 384 11.59 -3.60 18.50
C ARG A 384 11.35 -2.90 19.82
N TRP A 385 11.80 -3.53 20.90
CA TRP A 385 11.81 -2.92 22.21
C TRP A 385 13.10 -2.11 22.37
N ILE A 386 12.98 -0.81 22.62
CA ILE A 386 14.09 0.07 22.97
C ILE A 386 13.74 0.82 24.25
N ASN A 387 14.60 0.73 25.26
CA ASN A 387 14.47 1.43 26.54
C ASN A 387 13.08 1.26 27.18
N GLY A 388 12.56 0.02 27.16
CA GLY A 388 11.25 -0.32 27.71
C GLY A 388 10.03 0.15 26.89
N SER A 389 10.23 0.79 25.74
CA SER A 389 9.17 1.19 24.81
C SER A 389 9.19 0.34 23.55
N PHE A 390 8.02 -0.13 23.11
CA PHE A 390 7.90 -0.85 21.83
C PHE A 390 7.78 0.15 20.68
N GLU A 391 8.69 0.08 19.73
CA GLU A 391 8.66 0.87 18.50
C GLU A 391 8.15 0.00 17.36
N THR A 392 6.90 0.23 16.95
CA THR A 392 6.32 -0.42 15.78
C THR A 392 7.00 0.07 14.52
N ALA A 393 7.40 -0.85 13.66
CA ALA A 393 8.04 -0.50 12.39
C ALA A 393 7.20 -0.86 11.17
N THR A 394 6.49 -1.98 11.21
CA THR A 394 5.82 -2.53 10.04
C THR A 394 4.54 -3.26 10.39
N MET A 395 3.61 -3.27 9.45
CA MET A 395 2.44 -4.13 9.47
C MET A 395 2.77 -5.50 8.85
N ARG A 396 2.22 -6.55 9.43
CA ARG A 396 2.16 -7.92 8.89
C ARG A 396 0.74 -8.17 8.41
N GLN A 397 0.63 -8.45 7.12
CA GLN A 397 -0.63 -8.71 6.45
C GLN A 397 -0.65 -10.17 5.98
N ALA A 398 -1.78 -10.82 6.18
CA ALA A 398 -1.90 -12.26 6.12
C ALA A 398 -1.95 -12.83 4.69
N ASP A 399 -1.64 -14.12 4.57
CA ASP A 399 -1.90 -14.92 3.36
C ASP A 399 -3.41 -15.07 3.16
N PRO A 400 -3.98 -14.54 2.06
CA PRO A 400 -5.42 -14.52 1.86
C PRO A 400 -5.95 -15.93 1.56
N ALA A 401 -5.15 -16.82 0.97
CA ALA A 401 -5.58 -18.18 0.64
C ALA A 401 -5.66 -19.05 1.91
N GLU A 402 -4.72 -18.88 2.83
CA GLU A 402 -4.84 -19.49 4.16
C GLU A 402 -5.97 -18.90 4.99
N ASP A 403 -6.11 -17.57 4.98
CA ASP A 403 -7.20 -16.87 5.64
C ASP A 403 -8.57 -17.40 5.17
N PHE A 404 -8.76 -17.52 3.85
CA PHE A 404 -10.00 -18.05 3.30
C PHE A 404 -10.27 -19.49 3.75
N ARG A 405 -9.27 -20.38 3.73
CA ARG A 405 -9.42 -21.75 4.24
C ARG A 405 -9.85 -21.77 5.70
N LEU A 406 -9.28 -20.87 6.50
CA LEU A 406 -9.64 -20.76 7.91
C LEU A 406 -11.07 -20.25 8.05
N PHE A 407 -11.48 -19.20 7.35
CA PHE A 407 -12.66 -18.41 7.69
C PHE A 407 -13.88 -18.53 6.78
N ASN A 408 -13.78 -19.15 5.59
CA ASN A 408 -14.88 -19.22 4.62
C ASN A 408 -16.17 -19.83 5.22
N ALA A 409 -16.07 -20.87 6.04
CA ALA A 409 -17.22 -21.49 6.71
C ALA A 409 -17.99 -20.54 7.64
N THR A 410 -17.36 -19.42 8.02
CA THR A 410 -17.91 -18.37 8.89
C THR A 410 -18.04 -17.03 8.18
N ALA A 411 -18.11 -17.03 6.83
CA ALA A 411 -18.05 -15.81 6.03
C ALA A 411 -19.13 -14.76 6.41
N ALA A 412 -20.31 -15.19 6.82
CA ALA A 412 -21.40 -14.29 7.20
C ALA A 412 -21.24 -13.66 8.60
N ARG A 413 -20.24 -14.07 9.40
CA ARG A 413 -20.04 -13.55 10.75
C ARG A 413 -19.30 -12.22 10.71
N ASP A 414 -19.71 -11.33 11.61
CA ASP A 414 -18.95 -10.15 12.01
C ASP A 414 -17.53 -10.56 12.42
N HIS A 415 -16.54 -9.82 11.94
CA HIS A 415 -15.14 -10.12 12.20
C HIS A 415 -14.31 -8.87 12.51
N ALA A 416 -14.95 -7.73 12.79
CA ALA A 416 -14.23 -6.52 13.21
C ALA A 416 -13.48 -6.73 14.53
N ARG A 417 -14.04 -7.56 15.42
CA ARG A 417 -13.45 -7.97 16.70
C ARG A 417 -13.48 -9.48 16.79
N GLU A 418 -12.31 -10.10 16.72
CA GLU A 418 -12.18 -11.54 16.90
C GLU A 418 -11.83 -11.88 18.34
N ASP A 419 -12.36 -12.96 18.88
CA ASP A 419 -11.98 -13.42 20.20
C ASP A 419 -10.46 -13.71 20.27
N PRO A 420 -9.72 -13.27 21.32
CA PRO A 420 -8.28 -13.46 21.39
C PRO A 420 -7.82 -14.93 21.31
N ASP A 421 -8.60 -15.89 21.81
CA ASP A 421 -8.27 -17.31 21.69
C ASP A 421 -8.57 -17.82 20.28
N GLU A 422 -9.60 -17.28 19.63
CA GLU A 422 -9.89 -17.55 18.22
C GLU A 422 -8.80 -16.99 17.30
N SER A 423 -8.40 -15.72 17.45
CA SER A 423 -7.30 -15.13 16.68
C SER A 423 -5.98 -15.86 16.91
N ARG A 424 -5.74 -16.41 18.11
CA ARG A 424 -4.54 -17.25 18.36
C ARG A 424 -4.61 -18.61 17.67
N ARG A 425 -5.80 -19.19 17.52
CA ARG A 425 -6.01 -20.51 16.89
C ARG A 425 -6.12 -20.45 15.36
N ARG A 426 -6.64 -19.34 14.82
CA ARG A 426 -7.01 -19.17 13.41
C ARG A 426 -6.35 -17.92 12.80
N ALA A 427 -5.04 -17.75 12.97
CA ALA A 427 -4.30 -16.72 12.26
C ALA A 427 -3.63 -17.32 11.02
N ALA A 428 -3.93 -16.77 9.84
CA ALA A 428 -3.16 -17.08 8.65
C ALA A 428 -1.73 -16.56 8.77
N LYS A 429 -0.78 -17.25 8.13
CA LYS A 429 0.62 -16.83 8.11
C LYS A 429 0.76 -15.45 7.46
N THR A 430 1.85 -14.75 7.78
CA THR A 430 2.18 -13.49 7.11
C THR A 430 2.54 -13.74 5.65
N PHE A 431 2.02 -12.92 4.75
CA PHE A 431 2.37 -12.92 3.34
C PHE A 431 3.00 -11.61 2.89
N PHE A 432 2.57 -10.50 3.48
CA PHE A 432 3.08 -9.18 3.15
C PHE A 432 3.62 -8.45 4.37
N ILE A 433 4.63 -7.62 4.12
CA ILE A 433 5.12 -6.61 5.05
C ILE A 433 4.81 -5.25 4.46
N HIS A 434 4.23 -4.37 5.26
CA HIS A 434 3.92 -3.00 4.88
C HIS A 434 4.56 -2.01 5.87
N HIS A 435 5.50 -1.20 5.38
CA HIS A 435 6.29 -0.24 6.13
C HIS A 435 5.60 1.13 6.26
N ASN A 436 4.46 1.16 6.94
CA ASN A 436 3.64 2.38 7.08
C ASN A 436 4.26 3.49 7.96
N LEU A 437 5.28 3.18 8.78
CA LEU A 437 5.93 4.14 9.69
C LEU A 437 7.38 4.46 9.32
N PHE A 438 8.16 3.46 8.88
CA PHE A 438 9.56 3.62 8.47
C PHE A 438 9.77 3.09 7.07
N LYS A 439 9.88 3.99 6.10
CA LYS A 439 10.10 3.65 4.70
C LYS A 439 11.58 3.35 4.47
N LEU A 440 11.87 2.15 3.99
CA LEU A 440 13.23 1.73 3.71
C LEU A 440 13.61 2.11 2.28
N ASP A 441 14.38 3.19 2.14
CA ASP A 441 15.00 3.59 0.89
C ASP A 441 16.40 2.96 0.76
N VAL A 442 16.57 2.00 -0.15
CA VAL A 442 17.85 1.33 -0.37
C VAL A 442 18.95 2.26 -0.90
N GLY A 443 18.63 3.42 -1.47
CA GLY A 443 19.60 4.45 -1.83
C GLY A 443 20.09 5.24 -0.63
N ALA A 444 19.20 5.58 0.29
CA ALA A 444 19.50 6.43 1.44
C ALA A 444 19.90 5.67 2.73
N VAL A 445 19.61 4.37 2.83
CA VAL A 445 19.89 3.56 4.03
C VAL A 445 21.39 3.53 4.35
N GLY A 446 21.74 3.69 5.63
CA GLY A 446 23.13 3.77 6.11
C GLY A 446 23.58 5.17 6.52
N ALA A 447 22.72 6.17 6.42
CA ALA A 447 22.96 7.48 7.04
C ALA A 447 22.91 7.36 8.58
N ALA A 448 23.80 8.08 9.29
CA ALA A 448 23.88 8.07 10.75
C ALA A 448 22.56 8.47 11.45
N SER A 449 21.73 9.27 10.76
CA SER A 449 20.45 9.78 11.25
C SER A 449 19.27 8.86 10.99
N ASP A 450 19.46 7.73 10.31
CA ASP A 450 18.37 6.83 9.97
C ASP A 450 17.83 6.16 11.26
N PRO A 451 16.53 6.34 11.57
CA PRO A 451 15.91 5.75 12.78
C PRO A 451 16.13 4.25 12.90
N MET A 452 16.36 3.54 11.80
CA MET A 452 16.64 2.11 11.78
C MET A 452 17.91 1.74 12.55
N PHE A 453 18.92 2.62 12.62
CA PHE A 453 20.17 2.38 13.34
C PHE A 453 20.14 2.81 14.81
N ARG A 454 18.96 3.18 15.34
CA ARG A 454 18.87 3.62 16.75
C ARG A 454 19.24 2.47 17.70
N LEU A 455 20.21 2.75 18.55
CA LEU A 455 20.65 1.90 19.65
C LEU A 455 19.80 2.15 20.90
N ASP A 456 19.79 1.19 21.82
CA ASP A 456 19.26 1.40 23.17
C ASP A 456 20.21 2.25 24.03
N GLU A 457 19.77 2.60 25.25
CA GLU A 457 20.55 3.39 26.21
C GLU A 457 21.88 2.71 26.60
N GLU A 458 22.00 1.40 26.39
CA GLU A 458 23.23 0.62 26.59
C GLU A 458 24.06 0.44 25.31
N GLY A 459 23.69 1.10 24.21
CA GLY A 459 24.41 1.05 22.93
C GLY A 459 24.18 -0.22 22.11
N ARG A 460 23.12 -1.00 22.38
CA ARG A 460 22.82 -2.26 21.69
C ARG A 460 21.83 -2.05 20.55
N ALA A 461 22.03 -2.79 19.45
CA ALA A 461 21.12 -2.81 18.32
C ALA A 461 19.94 -3.77 18.56
N GLY A 462 18.73 -3.33 18.21
CA GLY A 462 17.50 -4.12 18.37
C GLY A 462 16.99 -4.71 17.06
N ARG A 463 16.51 -5.96 17.11
CA ARG A 463 15.83 -6.66 16.00
C ARG A 463 14.35 -6.28 15.94
N LEU A 464 13.83 -6.01 14.74
CA LEU A 464 12.40 -5.91 14.43
C LEU A 464 11.71 -7.28 14.48
N GLY A 465 12.48 -8.35 14.31
CA GLY A 465 12.06 -9.74 14.50
C GLY A 465 11.91 -10.54 13.20
N PHE A 466 12.09 -11.86 13.34
CA PHE A 466 12.00 -12.89 12.28
C PHE A 466 13.13 -12.89 11.23
N ASP A 467 13.23 -13.98 10.46
CA ASP A 467 14.10 -14.14 9.30
C ASP A 467 13.81 -13.10 8.18
N VAL A 468 12.66 -12.40 8.23
CA VAL A 468 12.28 -11.40 7.21
C VAL A 468 13.19 -10.19 7.26
N GLU A 469 13.51 -9.69 8.46
CA GLU A 469 14.40 -8.55 8.65
C GLU A 469 15.79 -8.88 8.10
N ARG A 470 16.33 -10.05 8.45
CA ARG A 470 17.63 -10.50 7.93
C ARG A 470 17.62 -10.61 6.41
N ARG A 471 16.60 -11.23 5.83
CA ARG A 471 16.44 -11.39 4.39
C ARG A 471 16.36 -10.05 3.65
N MET A 472 15.70 -9.06 4.24
CA MET A 472 15.64 -7.69 3.72
C MET A 472 17.03 -7.05 3.75
N TRP A 473 17.78 -7.20 4.85
CA TRP A 473 19.13 -6.69 4.93
C TRP A 473 20.11 -7.37 3.97
N ASP A 474 19.98 -8.67 3.72
CA ASP A 474 20.77 -9.36 2.69
C ASP A 474 20.59 -8.69 1.32
N VAL A 475 19.36 -8.30 0.99
CA VAL A 475 19.03 -7.59 -0.26
C VAL A 475 19.65 -6.20 -0.28
N VAL A 476 19.54 -5.44 0.81
CA VAL A 476 20.12 -4.10 0.93
C VAL A 476 21.63 -4.14 0.74
N LEU A 477 22.33 -5.04 1.45
CA LEU A 477 23.77 -5.20 1.36
C LEU A 477 24.22 -5.59 -0.05
N ALA A 478 23.50 -6.52 -0.67
CA ALA A 478 23.81 -6.99 -2.02
C ALA A 478 23.58 -5.89 -3.07
N ALA A 479 22.48 -5.14 -2.97
CA ALA A 479 22.15 -4.03 -3.87
C ALA A 479 23.19 -2.89 -3.82
N LYS A 480 23.68 -2.56 -2.61
CA LYS A 480 24.75 -1.58 -2.41
C LYS A 480 26.16 -2.10 -2.69
N ALA A 481 26.31 -3.35 -3.11
CA ALA A 481 27.60 -4.01 -3.29
C ALA A 481 28.50 -3.99 -2.04
N CYS A 482 27.92 -3.87 -0.84
CA CYS A 482 28.69 -3.85 0.41
C CYS A 482 29.28 -5.24 0.78
N GLY A 483 29.10 -6.26 -0.07
CA GLY A 483 29.55 -7.64 0.11
C GLY A 483 30.94 -7.98 -0.44
N LEU A 484 31.76 -7.01 -0.85
CA LEU A 484 33.11 -7.26 -1.40
C LEU A 484 34.21 -6.32 -0.88
N ALA A 485 33.97 -5.64 0.24
CA ALA A 485 34.98 -4.83 0.94
C ALA A 485 35.60 -5.58 2.14
N SER A 486 35.98 -6.84 1.96
CA SER A 486 36.83 -7.57 2.93
C SER A 486 38.32 -7.46 2.64
N GLN A 487 38.75 -6.42 1.91
CA GLN A 487 40.17 -6.07 1.72
C GLN A 487 40.39 -4.56 1.78
N VAL A 488 40.25 -3.97 2.97
CA VAL A 488 41.03 -2.76 3.31
C VAL A 488 42.02 -3.18 4.39
N PRO A 489 43.34 -3.06 4.15
CA PRO A 489 44.32 -3.44 5.16
C PRO A 489 44.19 -2.50 6.36
N ALA A 490 44.26 -3.10 7.56
CA ALA A 490 44.40 -2.36 8.81
C ALA A 490 45.72 -1.57 8.79
N SER A 491 45.67 -0.31 8.33
CA SER A 491 46.70 0.67 8.67
C SER A 491 46.32 1.25 10.03
N GLY A 492 47.06 0.84 11.06
CA GLY A 492 46.85 1.30 12.43
C GLY A 492 47.05 2.80 12.59
N SER A 493 46.08 3.44 13.22
CA SER A 493 46.26 4.68 13.98
C SER A 493 45.36 4.60 15.21
N ASN A 494 45.99 4.59 16.39
CA ASN A 494 45.35 4.50 17.70
C ASN A 494 44.83 5.88 18.13
N ASP A 495 43.78 6.40 17.48
CA ASP A 495 43.06 7.57 17.97
C ASP A 495 41.55 7.27 17.96
N ALA A 496 40.96 7.18 19.16
CA ALA A 496 39.63 6.65 19.40
C ALA A 496 38.49 7.69 19.33
N ASP A 497 38.79 8.95 19.00
CA ASP A 497 37.81 10.04 19.11
C ASP A 497 37.43 10.69 17.75
N ASP A 498 37.94 10.21 16.61
CA ASP A 498 37.70 10.82 15.28
C ASP A 498 37.13 9.86 14.22
N ALA A 499 36.74 8.63 14.61
CA ALA A 499 36.32 7.59 13.67
C ALA A 499 34.89 7.75 13.10
N ASP A 500 34.06 8.65 13.65
CA ASP A 500 32.63 8.71 13.31
C ASP A 500 32.29 9.62 12.12
N ALA A 501 33.26 10.45 11.67
CA ALA A 501 33.01 11.51 10.70
C ALA A 501 33.29 11.13 9.23
N ASN A 502 33.96 10.01 8.96
CA ASN A 502 34.41 9.66 7.61
C ASN A 502 34.11 8.21 7.20
N GLU A 503 33.04 7.67 7.77
CA GLU A 503 32.69 6.28 7.57
C GLU A 503 31.85 6.08 6.31
N ASP A 504 32.41 5.36 5.33
CA ASP A 504 31.68 4.92 4.14
C ASP A 504 30.38 4.21 4.57
N GLY A 505 29.26 4.59 3.94
CA GLY A 505 27.93 4.08 4.29
C GLY A 505 27.85 2.55 4.28
N CYS A 506 28.68 1.87 3.47
CA CYS A 506 28.80 0.41 3.49
C CYS A 506 29.43 -0.13 4.79
N GLY A 507 30.43 0.52 5.37
CA GLY A 507 31.06 0.08 6.62
C GLY A 507 30.07 0.08 7.78
N ARG A 508 29.25 1.14 7.89
CA ARG A 508 28.18 1.23 8.90
C ARG A 508 27.11 0.16 8.70
N LEU A 509 26.71 -0.08 7.45
CA LEU A 509 25.71 -1.10 7.09
C LEU A 509 26.18 -2.51 7.46
N VAL A 510 27.42 -2.87 7.12
CA VAL A 510 27.99 -4.19 7.43
C VAL A 510 28.11 -4.40 8.93
N ARG A 511 28.61 -3.41 9.68
CA ARG A 511 28.71 -3.53 11.14
C ARG A 511 27.36 -3.58 11.83
N TRP A 512 26.37 -2.84 11.35
CA TRP A 512 25.00 -2.99 11.84
C TRP A 512 24.46 -4.41 11.58
N TYR A 513 24.66 -4.92 10.36
CA TYR A 513 24.25 -6.29 10.02
C TYR A 513 24.93 -7.32 10.92
N GLU A 514 26.24 -7.21 11.15
CA GLU A 514 26.98 -8.09 12.04
C GLU A 514 26.55 -7.92 13.51
N ALA A 515 26.32 -6.70 13.98
CA ALA A 515 25.86 -6.46 15.35
C ALA A 515 24.45 -7.02 15.60
N VAL A 516 23.57 -6.96 14.59
CA VAL A 516 22.19 -7.46 14.69
C VAL A 516 22.11 -8.96 14.43
N PHE A 517 22.89 -9.51 13.50
CA PHE A 517 22.74 -10.89 12.99
C PHE A 517 23.97 -11.80 13.14
N GLY A 518 25.14 -11.29 13.55
CA GLY A 518 26.36 -12.04 13.78
C GLY A 518 26.33 -12.86 15.08
N GLU A 519 26.69 -14.15 14.97
CA GLU A 519 26.93 -15.15 16.03
C GLU A 519 26.15 -15.06 17.36
N ALA A 520 24.84 -14.84 17.32
CA ALA A 520 23.96 -15.12 18.45
C ALA A 520 22.95 -16.22 18.07
N PRO A 521 22.85 -17.34 18.82
CA PRO A 521 21.76 -18.29 18.62
C PRO A 521 20.42 -17.55 18.82
N PRO A 522 19.35 -17.94 18.11
CA PRO A 522 18.07 -17.27 18.22
C PRO A 522 17.68 -17.14 19.69
N LEU A 523 17.46 -15.90 20.15
CA LEU A 523 17.01 -15.64 21.52
C LEU A 523 15.76 -16.47 21.76
N ARG A 524 15.88 -17.45 22.65
CA ARG A 524 14.76 -18.24 23.15
C ARG A 524 13.70 -17.28 23.67
N SER A 525 12.47 -17.55 23.29
CA SER A 525 11.26 -16.91 23.81
C SER A 525 11.36 -16.68 25.32
N GLY A 526 11.35 -15.41 25.75
CA GLY A 526 10.77 -15.09 27.05
C GLY A 526 9.33 -15.62 27.04
N SER A 527 8.98 -16.43 28.03
CA SER A 527 7.84 -17.36 28.04
C SER A 527 6.53 -16.81 27.42
N ALA A 528 6.27 -17.21 26.17
CA ALA A 528 4.94 -17.45 25.65
C ALA A 528 5.08 -18.59 24.62
N SER A 529 4.28 -19.63 24.82
CA SER A 529 4.47 -21.00 24.35
C SER A 529 4.81 -21.19 22.87
N ALA A 530 5.71 -22.14 22.63
CA ALA A 530 6.04 -22.75 21.35
C ALA A 530 4.79 -23.20 20.58
N ALA A 531 4.44 -22.47 19.51
CA ALA A 531 3.46 -22.89 18.51
C ALA A 531 3.64 -22.08 17.21
N TRP A 532 4.85 -21.99 16.65
CA TRP A 532 5.07 -21.39 15.33
C TRP A 532 6.23 -22.13 14.65
N ARG A 533 5.91 -23.23 13.98
CA ARG A 533 6.72 -23.83 12.90
C ARG A 533 6.01 -23.58 11.59
#